data_AF-A0AA91A0S0-F1
#
_entry.id   AF-A0AA91A0S0-F1
#
_cell.length_a   1.000
_cell.length_b   1.000
_cell.length_c   1.000
_cell.angle_alpha   90.00
_cell.angle_beta   90.00
_cell.angle_gamma   90.00
#
_symmetry.space_group_name_H-M   'P 1'
#
loop_
_entity.id
_entity.type
_entity.pdbx_description
1 polymer ?
#
loop_
_entity_poly.entity_id
_entity_poly.type
_entity_poly.pdbx_seq_one_letter_code
_entity_poly.pdbx_strand_id
1 'polypeptide(L)'
;MYSLIITLIVLFFAFFNSRNRFVSLLMGIFLFVLYSFEYTKNGYGDYHVYEGIYKGISKGELWALLDYEPIFVFTLKLFAKIGLSFVEIKILLGFFYVFVIYKTISLYTKNVALPLALFFIFPAIFDAELIRFSLAFSFVIFGMKFIIRGKKWKDYICFGLCVIIGTCCHVSVVFYFVFFLLLIKN
;
A
#
# COMPACT_ATOMS: atom_id res chain seq x y z
N MET A 1 17.89 17.63 -5.53
CA MET A 1 17.78 18.95 -4.86
C MET A 1 16.32 19.41 -4.78
N TYR A 2 15.57 19.46 -5.88
CA TYR A 2 14.15 19.86 -5.88
C TYR A 2 13.24 18.93 -5.06
N SER A 3 13.45 17.61 -5.12
CA SER A 3 12.68 16.64 -4.31
C SER A 3 12.82 16.88 -2.80
N LEU A 4 14.05 17.14 -2.33
CA LEU A 4 14.32 17.43 -0.92
C LEU A 4 13.63 18.72 -0.46
N ILE A 5 13.66 19.77 -1.29
CA ILE A 5 12.99 21.04 -0.97
C ILE A 5 11.46 20.83 -0.88
N ILE A 6 10.88 20.09 -1.82
CA ILE A 6 9.44 19.76 -1.80
C ILE A 6 9.10 18.96 -0.53
N THR A 7 9.88 17.93 -0.20
CA THR A 7 9.67 17.15 1.03
C THR A 7 9.74 18.03 2.28
N LEU A 8 10.70 18.96 2.36
CA LEU A 8 10.81 19.89 3.50
C LEU A 8 9.62 20.84 3.59
N ILE A 9 9.13 21.38 2.47
CA ILE A 9 7.93 22.23 2.44
C ILE A 9 6.70 21.46 2.90
N VAL A 10 6.53 20.23 2.39
CA VAL A 10 5.42 19.32 2.76
C VAL A 10 5.44 19.03 4.26
N LEU A 11 6.61 18.69 4.82
CA LEU A 11 6.79 18.42 6.24
C LEU A 11 6.51 19.66 7.09
N PHE A 12 7.07 20.80 6.73
CA PHE A 12 6.86 22.06 7.45
C PHE A 12 5.37 22.40 7.47
N PHE A 13 4.71 22.36 6.32
CA PHE A 13 3.30 22.67 6.21
C PHE A 13 2.41 21.71 7.01
N ALA A 14 2.71 20.40 6.97
CA ALA A 14 2.01 19.38 7.73
C ALA A 14 2.26 19.48 9.25
N PHE A 15 3.44 19.92 9.68
CA PHE A 15 3.77 20.08 11.09
C PHE A 15 2.91 21.16 11.75
N PHE A 16 2.83 22.35 11.14
CA PHE A 16 2.04 23.48 11.68
C PHE A 16 0.53 23.30 11.47
N ASN A 17 0.11 22.52 10.48
CA ASN A 17 -1.31 22.32 10.15
C ASN A 17 -1.77 20.87 10.32
N SER A 18 -1.16 20.15 11.27
CA SER A 18 -1.32 18.69 11.41
C SER A 18 -2.77 18.21 11.57
N ARG A 19 -3.65 19.05 12.16
CA ARG A 19 -5.08 18.76 12.37
C ARG A 19 -6.00 19.25 11.26
N ASN A 20 -5.47 20.02 10.31
CA ASN A 20 -6.28 20.61 9.26
C ASN A 20 -6.69 19.52 8.24
N ARG A 21 -8.00 19.36 8.04
CA ARG A 21 -8.55 18.34 7.12
C ARG A 21 -8.20 18.60 5.66
N PHE A 22 -8.16 19.86 5.25
CA PHE A 22 -7.76 20.23 3.90
C PHE A 22 -6.29 19.89 3.66
N VAL A 23 -5.42 20.19 4.62
CA VAL A 23 -4.00 19.80 4.54
C VAL A 23 -3.85 18.28 4.52
N SER A 24 -4.58 17.56 5.36
CA SER A 24 -4.58 16.09 5.36
C SER A 24 -5.01 15.50 4.02
N LEU A 25 -6.03 16.08 3.39
CA LEU A 25 -6.50 15.69 2.06
C LEU A 25 -5.43 15.97 0.99
N LEU A 26 -4.81 17.16 1.02
CA LEU A 26 -3.72 17.48 0.10
C LEU A 26 -2.55 16.50 0.25
N MET A 27 -2.14 16.17 1.48
CA MET A 27 -1.08 15.17 1.72
C MET A 27 -1.45 13.81 1.14
N GLY A 28 -2.71 13.38 1.31
CA GLY A 28 -3.22 12.16 0.69
C GLY A 28 -3.17 12.23 -0.84
N ILE A 29 -3.59 13.34 -1.45
CA ILE A 29 -3.54 13.52 -2.91
C ILE A 29 -2.09 13.48 -3.41
N PHE A 30 -1.15 14.13 -2.74
CA PHE A 30 0.27 14.08 -3.11
C PHE A 30 0.83 12.66 -3.01
N LEU A 31 0.51 11.93 -1.95
CA LEU A 31 0.93 10.53 -1.79
C LEU A 31 0.32 9.64 -2.88
N PHE A 32 -0.93 9.89 -3.24
CA PHE A 32 -1.61 9.19 -4.33
C PHE A 32 -0.95 9.46 -5.67
N VAL A 33 -0.67 10.72 -6.01
CA VAL A 33 -0.01 11.08 -7.26
C VAL A 33 1.38 10.43 -7.32
N LEU A 34 2.15 10.49 -6.24
CA LEU A 34 3.46 9.87 -6.18
C LEU A 34 3.34 8.36 -6.38
N TYR A 35 2.50 7.66 -5.62
CA TYR A 35 2.33 6.22 -5.77
C TYR A 35 1.88 5.82 -7.18
N SER A 36 0.86 6.49 -7.72
CA SER A 36 0.21 6.09 -8.96
C SER A 36 1.04 6.36 -10.21
N PHE A 37 1.86 7.42 -10.20
CA PHE A 37 2.55 7.90 -11.41
C PHE A 37 4.08 7.80 -11.33
N GLU A 38 4.68 7.59 -10.17
CA GLU A 38 6.14 7.45 -10.06
C GLU A 38 6.59 6.09 -10.57
N TYR A 39 7.46 6.04 -11.57
CA TYR A 39 8.11 4.80 -12.00
C TYR A 39 9.53 5.08 -12.51
N THR A 40 10.47 4.23 -12.14
CA THR A 40 11.88 4.38 -12.53
C THR A 40 12.08 3.87 -13.95
N LYS A 41 12.20 4.81 -14.90
CA LYS A 41 12.44 4.53 -16.33
C LYS A 41 13.74 3.75 -16.62
N ASN A 42 14.74 3.83 -15.74
CA ASN A 42 16.08 3.26 -15.93
C ASN A 42 16.45 2.15 -14.92
N GLY A 43 15.46 1.43 -14.39
CA GLY A 43 15.66 0.13 -13.75
C GLY A 43 16.27 0.17 -12.35
N TYR A 44 15.41 0.03 -11.35
CA TYR A 44 15.66 -0.60 -10.04
C TYR A 44 14.35 -1.07 -9.38
N GLY A 45 13.18 -0.60 -9.86
CA GLY A 45 11.88 -1.04 -9.37
C GLY A 45 11.18 -2.08 -10.26
N ASP A 46 10.26 -2.82 -9.65
CA ASP A 46 9.57 -3.96 -10.26
C ASP A 46 8.51 -3.57 -11.30
N TYR A 47 8.30 -2.27 -11.56
CA TYR A 47 7.26 -1.77 -12.47
C TYR A 47 7.26 -2.50 -13.83
N HIS A 48 8.42 -2.57 -14.50
CA HIS A 48 8.52 -3.19 -15.82
C HIS A 48 8.31 -4.71 -15.79
N VAL A 49 8.65 -5.36 -14.68
CA VAL A 49 8.40 -6.79 -14.46
C VAL A 49 6.89 -7.03 -14.38
N TYR A 50 6.20 -6.27 -13.52
CA TYR A 50 4.74 -6.37 -13.37
C TYR A 50 3.98 -5.97 -14.65
N GLU A 51 4.47 -4.99 -15.39
CA GLU A 51 3.91 -4.64 -16.70
C GLU A 51 4.09 -5.79 -17.71
N GLY A 52 5.25 -6.45 -17.72
CA GLY A 52 5.53 -7.62 -18.55
C GLY A 52 4.59 -8.78 -18.24
N ILE A 53 4.41 -9.08 -16.95
CA ILE A 53 3.46 -10.11 -16.48
C ILE A 53 2.03 -9.76 -16.89
N TYR A 54 1.62 -8.50 -16.70
CA TYR A 54 0.30 -8.05 -17.12
C TYR A 54 0.07 -8.25 -18.63
N LYS A 55 1.07 -7.92 -19.47
CA LYS A 55 1.01 -8.15 -20.91
C LYS A 55 0.92 -9.64 -21.25
N GLY A 56 1.66 -10.50 -20.56
CA GLY A 56 1.58 -11.96 -20.71
C GLY A 56 0.20 -12.51 -20.33
N ILE A 57 -0.35 -12.09 -19.19
CA ILE A 57 -1.71 -12.46 -18.74
C ILE A 57 -2.75 -12.02 -19.78
N SER A 58 -2.64 -10.79 -20.30
CA SER A 58 -3.56 -10.24 -21.29
C SER A 58 -3.55 -11.00 -22.61
N LYS A 59 -2.42 -11.66 -22.93
CA LYS A 59 -2.26 -12.53 -24.10
C LYS A 59 -2.62 -14.00 -23.84
N GLY A 60 -2.97 -14.35 -22.59
CA GLY A 60 -3.26 -15.73 -22.20
C GLY A 60 -2.02 -16.62 -22.04
N GLU A 61 -0.84 -16.03 -21.81
CA GLU A 61 0.41 -16.77 -21.69
C GLU A 61 0.53 -17.43 -20.31
N LEU A 62 0.72 -18.75 -20.26
CA LEU A 62 0.70 -19.54 -19.02
C LEU A 62 1.83 -19.19 -18.05
N TRP A 63 3.02 -18.85 -18.56
CA TRP A 63 4.18 -18.51 -17.74
C TRP A 63 3.91 -17.31 -16.82
N ALA A 64 3.05 -16.38 -17.25
CA ALA A 64 2.71 -15.19 -16.48
C ALA A 64 1.84 -15.47 -15.24
N LEU A 65 1.41 -16.73 -15.04
CA LEU A 65 0.57 -17.17 -13.93
C LEU A 65 1.34 -17.97 -12.85
N LEU A 66 2.59 -18.37 -13.12
CA LEU A 66 3.26 -19.40 -12.31
C LEU A 66 4.13 -18.87 -11.16
N ASP A 67 4.60 -17.62 -11.25
CA ASP A 67 5.64 -17.10 -10.34
C ASP A 67 5.12 -16.12 -9.27
N TYR A 68 3.81 -15.88 -9.21
CA TYR A 68 3.21 -14.82 -8.39
C TYR A 68 2.04 -15.29 -7.55
N GLU A 69 1.82 -14.60 -6.43
CA GLU A 69 0.82 -14.95 -5.44
C GLU A 69 -0.61 -14.80 -6.00
N PRO A 70 -1.54 -15.67 -5.57
CA PRO A 70 -2.80 -15.88 -6.29
C PRO A 70 -3.71 -14.66 -6.33
N ILE A 71 -3.74 -13.83 -5.28
CA ILE A 71 -4.59 -12.62 -5.29
C ILE A 71 -3.99 -11.59 -6.24
N PHE A 72 -2.66 -11.43 -6.29
CA PHE A 72 -2.04 -10.50 -7.22
C PHE A 72 -2.31 -10.90 -8.68
N VAL A 73 -2.11 -12.17 -9.02
CA VAL A 73 -2.43 -12.70 -10.35
C VAL A 73 -3.91 -12.56 -10.69
N PHE A 74 -4.80 -12.89 -9.74
CA PHE A 74 -6.24 -12.73 -9.92
C PHE A 74 -6.63 -11.28 -10.19
N THR A 75 -6.06 -10.32 -9.46
CA THR A 75 -6.29 -8.88 -9.66
C THR A 75 -5.86 -8.43 -11.05
N LEU A 76 -4.67 -8.83 -11.51
CA LEU A 76 -4.21 -8.50 -12.87
C LEU A 76 -5.10 -9.12 -13.95
N LYS A 77 -5.51 -10.39 -13.77
CA LYS A 77 -6.42 -11.08 -14.70
C LYS A 77 -7.80 -10.42 -14.77
N LEU A 78 -8.33 -9.98 -13.63
CA LEU A 78 -9.61 -9.27 -13.57
C LEU A 78 -9.53 -7.96 -14.38
N PHE A 79 -8.47 -7.17 -14.19
CA PHE A 79 -8.32 -5.92 -14.91
C PHE A 79 -8.00 -6.10 -16.40
N ALA A 80 -7.23 -7.14 -16.76
CA ALA A 80 -7.03 -7.54 -18.15
C ALA A 80 -8.35 -7.86 -18.85
N LYS A 81 -9.26 -8.57 -18.16
CA LYS A 81 -10.59 -8.89 -18.69
C LYS A 81 -11.44 -7.64 -18.94
N ILE A 82 -11.26 -6.58 -18.16
CA ILE A 82 -12.00 -5.31 -18.29
C ILE A 82 -11.31 -4.36 -19.30
N GLY A 83 -10.11 -4.70 -19.77
CA GLY A 83 -9.39 -3.95 -20.81
C GLY A 83 -8.63 -2.72 -20.30
N LEU A 84 -8.31 -2.65 -19.00
CA LEU A 84 -7.51 -1.55 -18.46
C LEU A 84 -6.06 -1.63 -18.93
N SER A 85 -5.36 -0.50 -18.99
CA SER A 85 -3.92 -0.46 -19.12
C SER A 85 -3.25 -0.71 -17.76
N PHE A 86 -1.97 -1.13 -17.77
CA PHE A 86 -1.23 -1.32 -16.52
C PHE A 86 -1.09 -0.03 -15.69
N VAL A 87 -1.03 1.13 -16.35
CA VAL A 87 -1.03 2.45 -15.70
C VAL A 87 -2.34 2.70 -14.98
N GLU A 88 -3.49 2.41 -15.61
CA GLU A 88 -4.80 2.56 -14.97
C GLU A 88 -4.97 1.62 -13.78
N ILE A 89 -4.45 0.39 -13.88
CA ILE A 89 -4.41 -0.55 -12.75
C ILE A 89 -3.62 0.04 -11.58
N LYS A 90 -2.43 0.59 -11.85
CA LYS A 90 -1.59 1.20 -10.83
C LYS A 90 -2.27 2.41 -10.18
N ILE A 91 -3.01 3.21 -10.96
CA ILE A 91 -3.83 4.31 -10.43
C ILE A 91 -4.88 3.78 -9.45
N LEU A 92 -5.61 2.72 -9.81
CA LEU A 92 -6.62 2.12 -8.92
C LEU A 92 -6.00 1.54 -7.64
N LEU A 93 -4.89 0.83 -7.77
CA LEU A 93 -4.17 0.27 -6.61
C LEU A 93 -3.61 1.38 -5.72
N GLY A 94 -3.09 2.47 -6.29
CA GLY A 94 -2.61 3.62 -5.53
C GLY A 94 -3.73 4.34 -4.79
N PHE A 95 -4.89 4.50 -5.42
CA PHE A 95 -6.07 5.04 -4.72
C PHE A 95 -6.45 4.17 -3.53
N PHE A 96 -6.52 2.85 -3.73
CA PHE A 96 -6.81 1.90 -2.66
C PHE A 96 -5.79 1.97 -1.52
N TYR A 97 -4.49 1.93 -1.84
CA TYR A 97 -3.38 2.02 -0.88
C TYR A 97 -3.49 3.27 0.00
N VAL A 98 -3.57 4.44 -0.63
CA VAL A 98 -3.62 5.73 0.08
C VAL A 98 -4.91 5.87 0.86
N PHE A 99 -6.04 5.37 0.35
CA PHE A 99 -7.29 5.36 1.08
C PHE A 99 -7.18 4.55 2.38
N VAL A 100 -6.60 3.34 2.31
CA VAL A 100 -6.39 2.48 3.49
C VAL A 100 -5.48 3.14 4.51
N ILE A 101 -4.38 3.76 4.07
CA ILE A 101 -3.46 4.51 4.94
C ILE A 101 -4.20 5.67 5.62
N TYR A 102 -4.86 6.52 4.83
CA TYR A 102 -5.56 7.69 5.33
C TYR A 102 -6.61 7.30 6.38
N LYS A 103 -7.42 6.28 6.07
CA LYS A 103 -8.45 5.79 6.98
C LYS A 103 -7.84 5.23 8.25
N THR A 104 -6.79 4.43 8.14
CA THR A 104 -6.12 3.85 9.30
C THR A 104 -5.51 4.92 10.20
N ILE A 105 -4.75 5.87 9.65
CA ILE A 105 -4.19 6.99 10.42
C ILE A 105 -5.29 7.78 11.15
N SER A 106 -6.38 8.09 10.44
CA SER A 106 -7.52 8.83 10.99
C SER A 106 -8.22 8.13 12.15
N LEU A 107 -8.04 6.81 12.33
CA LEU A 107 -8.56 6.08 13.49
C LEU A 107 -7.73 6.32 14.75
N TYR A 108 -6.44 6.65 14.63
CA TYR A 108 -5.51 6.70 15.75
C TYR A 108 -5.07 8.11 16.13
N THR A 109 -5.21 9.09 15.24
CA THR A 109 -4.80 10.45 15.53
C THR A 109 -5.65 11.49 14.81
N LYS A 110 -5.84 12.64 15.46
CA LYS A 110 -6.41 13.84 14.82
C LYS A 110 -5.37 14.59 13.98
N ASN A 111 -4.08 14.33 14.19
CA ASN A 111 -2.97 14.99 13.51
C ASN A 111 -2.66 14.31 12.16
N VAL A 112 -3.67 13.99 11.34
CA VAL A 112 -3.56 13.09 10.17
C VAL A 112 -2.53 13.55 9.13
N ALA A 113 -2.38 14.86 8.92
CA ALA A 113 -1.46 15.39 7.92
C ALA A 113 0.01 15.06 8.24
N LEU A 114 0.39 15.02 9.51
CA LEU A 114 1.79 14.79 9.90
C LEU A 114 2.25 13.36 9.58
N PRO A 115 1.56 12.27 9.99
CA PRO A 115 1.91 10.92 9.57
C PRO A 115 1.94 10.75 8.05
N LEU A 116 0.99 11.34 7.32
CA LEU A 116 1.00 11.30 5.85
C LEU A 116 2.25 11.99 5.27
N ALA A 117 2.67 13.12 5.85
CA ALA A 117 3.88 13.82 5.43
C ALA A 117 5.16 13.01 5.72
N LEU A 118 5.17 12.17 6.76
CA LEU A 118 6.33 11.31 7.06
C LEU A 118 6.58 10.27 5.97
N PHE A 119 5.54 9.81 5.24
CA PHE A 119 5.73 8.90 4.11
C PHE A 119 6.66 9.49 3.02
N PHE A 120 6.74 10.82 2.89
CA PHE A 120 7.62 11.49 1.93
C PHE A 120 9.09 11.51 2.34
N ILE A 121 9.41 11.26 3.62
CA ILE A 121 10.78 10.99 4.06
C ILE A 121 11.12 9.53 3.71
N PHE A 122 10.22 8.63 4.07
CA PHE A 122 10.26 7.20 3.82
C PHE A 122 8.88 6.63 4.24
N PRO A 123 8.24 5.69 3.53
CA PRO A 123 8.70 4.88 2.39
C PRO A 123 8.01 5.15 1.04
N ALA A 124 7.38 6.31 0.80
CA ALA A 124 6.47 6.51 -0.35
C ALA A 124 7.03 6.12 -1.73
N ILE A 125 8.32 6.39 -2.00
CA ILE A 125 8.97 6.05 -3.27
C ILE A 125 9.17 4.53 -3.40
N PHE A 126 9.56 3.86 -2.31
CA PHE A 126 9.70 2.40 -2.30
C PHE A 126 8.35 1.72 -2.49
N ASP A 127 7.30 2.24 -1.86
CA ASP A 127 5.94 1.73 -2.03
C ASP A 127 5.44 1.88 -3.48
N ALA A 128 5.77 3.00 -4.13
CA ALA A 128 5.39 3.25 -5.52
C ALA A 128 6.00 2.25 -6.52
N GLU A 129 7.19 1.73 -6.20
CA GLU A 129 7.91 0.74 -7.01
C GLU A 129 7.53 -0.71 -6.63
N LEU A 130 7.21 -0.96 -5.35
CA LEU A 130 6.88 -2.28 -4.80
C LEU A 130 5.36 -2.51 -4.74
N ILE A 131 4.67 -2.29 -5.86
CA ILE A 131 3.19 -2.29 -5.95
C ILE A 131 2.56 -3.53 -5.29
N ARG A 132 3.15 -4.71 -5.51
CA ARG A 132 2.69 -5.98 -4.93
C ARG A 132 2.79 -5.99 -3.41
N PHE A 133 3.95 -5.56 -2.88
CA PHE A 133 4.16 -5.47 -1.44
C PHE A 133 3.25 -4.40 -0.80
N SER A 134 3.10 -3.23 -1.41
CA SER A 134 2.25 -2.16 -0.86
C SER A 134 0.76 -2.53 -0.87
N LEU A 135 0.30 -3.24 -1.91
CA LEU A 135 -1.04 -3.86 -1.91
C LEU A 135 -1.18 -4.85 -0.75
N ALA A 136 -0.22 -5.75 -0.58
CA ALA A 136 -0.20 -6.74 0.49
C ALA A 136 -0.20 -6.08 1.89
N PHE A 137 0.64 -5.06 2.06
CA PHE A 137 0.81 -4.34 3.31
C PHE A 137 -0.41 -3.51 3.70
N SER A 138 -1.21 -3.05 2.71
CA SER A 138 -2.51 -2.39 2.97
C SER A 138 -3.42 -3.24 3.85
N PHE A 139 -3.50 -4.54 3.58
CA PHE A 139 -4.32 -5.45 4.37
C PHE A 139 -3.82 -5.53 5.82
N VAL A 140 -2.50 -5.59 6.02
CA VAL A 140 -1.89 -5.59 7.36
C VAL A 140 -2.19 -4.30 8.10
N ILE A 141 -1.94 -3.14 7.47
CA ILE A 141 -2.22 -1.80 8.04
C ILE A 141 -3.68 -1.72 8.49
N PHE A 142 -4.61 -2.12 7.63
CA PHE A 142 -6.03 -2.17 7.97
C PHE A 142 -6.31 -3.15 9.14
N GLY A 143 -5.63 -4.29 9.14
CA GLY A 143 -5.73 -5.32 10.16
C GLY A 143 -5.27 -4.88 11.56
N MET A 144 -4.34 -3.92 11.65
CA MET A 144 -3.76 -3.47 12.93
C MET A 144 -4.83 -3.01 13.94
N LYS A 145 -5.97 -2.48 13.47
CA LYS A 145 -7.08 -2.11 14.36
C LYS A 145 -7.69 -3.25 15.14
N PHE A 146 -7.64 -4.46 14.61
CA PHE A 146 -8.15 -5.62 15.32
C PHE A 146 -7.16 -6.04 16.41
N ILE A 147 -5.87 -6.10 16.10
CA ILE A 147 -4.89 -6.53 17.10
C ILE A 147 -4.69 -5.50 18.21
N ILE A 148 -4.68 -4.20 17.87
CA ILE A 148 -4.61 -3.11 18.86
C ILE A 148 -5.86 -3.09 19.75
N ARG A 149 -7.04 -3.42 19.19
CA ARG A 149 -8.26 -3.57 19.99
C ARG A 149 -8.13 -4.75 20.95
N GLY A 150 -7.77 -5.94 20.45
CA GLY A 150 -7.39 -7.11 21.23
C GLY A 150 -8.38 -7.55 22.32
N LYS A 151 -9.69 -7.30 22.16
CA LYS A 151 -10.67 -7.56 23.24
C LYS A 151 -11.32 -8.93 23.14
N LYS A 152 -11.44 -9.46 21.92
CA LYS A 152 -12.20 -10.68 21.62
C LYS A 152 -11.39 -11.57 20.69
N TRP A 153 -11.59 -12.88 20.78
CA TRP A 153 -11.03 -13.86 19.85
C TRP A 153 -11.27 -13.51 18.37
N LYS A 154 -12.46 -12.96 18.07
CA LYS A 154 -12.82 -12.48 16.73
C LYS A 154 -11.86 -11.42 16.18
N ASP A 155 -11.26 -10.59 17.05
CA ASP A 155 -10.29 -9.57 16.62
C ASP A 155 -9.01 -10.23 16.09
N TYR A 156 -8.54 -11.27 16.76
CA TYR A 156 -7.36 -12.02 16.35
C TYR A 156 -7.61 -12.79 15.05
N ILE A 157 -8.79 -13.39 14.89
CA ILE A 157 -9.20 -13.97 13.61
C ILE A 157 -9.18 -12.90 12.51
N CYS A 158 -9.79 -11.73 12.74
CA CYS A 158 -9.83 -10.66 11.73
C CYS A 158 -8.42 -10.18 11.34
N PHE A 159 -7.51 -10.02 12.31
CA PHE A 159 -6.11 -9.70 12.01
C PHE A 159 -5.44 -10.81 11.20
N GLY A 160 -5.58 -12.07 11.63
CA GLY A 160 -5.02 -13.23 10.93
C GLY A 160 -5.51 -13.34 9.49
N LEU A 161 -6.79 -13.11 9.24
CA LEU A 161 -7.35 -13.06 7.89
C LEU A 161 -6.74 -11.94 7.05
N CYS A 162 -6.51 -10.76 7.64
CA CYS A 162 -5.84 -9.67 6.92
C CYS A 162 -4.40 -10.05 6.53
N VAL A 163 -3.66 -10.71 7.42
CA VAL A 163 -2.30 -11.21 7.14
C VAL A 163 -2.31 -12.31 6.08
N ILE A 164 -3.27 -13.24 6.11
CA ILE A 164 -3.41 -14.30 5.09
C ILE A 164 -3.70 -13.69 3.72
N ILE A 165 -4.68 -12.77 3.65
CA ILE A 165 -5.03 -12.08 2.39
C ILE A 165 -3.81 -11.29 1.86
N GLY A 166 -3.10 -10.58 2.74
CA GLY A 166 -1.85 -9.90 2.38
C GLY A 166 -0.78 -10.88 1.88
N THR A 167 -0.62 -12.03 2.53
CA THR A 167 0.34 -13.08 2.12
C THR A 167 0.01 -13.63 0.73
N CYS A 168 -1.27 -13.76 0.40
CA CYS A 168 -1.72 -14.12 -0.95
C CYS A 168 -1.52 -13.02 -2.00
N CYS A 169 -1.09 -11.82 -1.59
CA CYS A 169 -0.63 -10.75 -2.48
C CYS A 169 0.90 -10.71 -2.54
N HIS A 170 1.59 -10.87 -1.41
CA HIS A 170 3.05 -10.91 -1.31
C HIS A 170 3.49 -11.76 -0.12
N VAL A 171 4.29 -12.80 -0.35
CA VAL A 171 4.60 -13.82 0.68
C VAL A 171 5.25 -13.25 1.95
N SER A 172 6.07 -12.19 1.84
CA SER A 172 6.76 -11.59 3.00
C SER A 172 5.81 -11.03 4.06
N VAL A 173 4.54 -10.80 3.73
CA VAL A 173 3.54 -10.36 4.71
C VAL A 173 3.26 -11.42 5.77
N VAL A 174 3.61 -12.69 5.54
CA VAL A 174 3.48 -13.76 6.55
C VAL A 174 4.20 -13.43 7.86
N PHE A 175 5.30 -12.66 7.82
CA PHE A 175 6.07 -12.29 9.01
C PHE A 175 5.27 -11.41 9.99
N TYR A 176 4.19 -10.77 9.55
CA TYR A 176 3.31 -9.99 10.42
C TYR A 176 2.49 -10.85 11.39
N PHE A 177 2.49 -12.18 11.25
CA PHE A 177 2.00 -13.07 12.31
C PHE A 177 2.79 -12.94 13.62
N VAL A 178 4.02 -12.40 13.59
CA VAL A 178 4.80 -12.09 14.80
C VAL A 178 4.02 -11.21 15.78
N PHE A 179 3.11 -10.38 15.28
CA PHE A 179 2.28 -9.54 16.14
C PHE A 179 1.34 -10.34 17.05
N PHE A 180 1.04 -11.62 16.75
CA PHE A 180 0.35 -12.50 17.71
C PHE A 180 1.18 -12.84 18.95
N LEU A 181 2.49 -12.62 18.96
CA LEU A 181 3.29 -12.74 20.18
C LEU A 181 2.85 -11.71 21.24
N LEU A 182 2.20 -10.61 20.84
CA LEU A 182 1.57 -9.66 21.78
C LEU A 182 0.45 -10.30 22.62
N LEU A 183 -0.02 -11.50 22.25
CA LEU A 183 -1.05 -12.25 22.99
C LEU A 183 -0.46 -13.12 24.10
N ILE A 184 0.85 -13.33 24.11
CA ILE A 184 1.54 -14.07 25.16
C ILE A 184 1.56 -13.14 26.38
N LYS A 185 0.59 -13.33 27.28
CA LYS A 185 0.68 -12.77 28.62
C LYS A 185 1.76 -13.54 29.38
N ASN A 186 2.74 -12.81 29.90
CA ASN A 186 3.53 -13.28 31.04
C ASN A 186 2.66 -13.35 32.30
#